data_AF-A0A973DKN9-F1
#
_entry.id   AF-A0A973DKN9-F1
#
_cell.length_a   1.000
_cell.length_b   1.000
_cell.length_c   1.000
_cell.angle_alpha   90.00
_cell.angle_beta   90.00
_cell.angle_gamma   90.00
#
_symmetry.space_group_name_H-M   'P 1'
#
loop_
_entity.id
_entity.type
_entity.pdbx_description
1 polymer ?
#
loop_
_entity_poly.entity_id
_entity_poly.type
_entity_poly.pdbx_seq_one_letter_code
_entity_poly.pdbx_strand_id
1 'polypeptide(L)'
;LGYVDEETQLGLVMELISKEFTNLGLPPSLATCTRDTFEDNCQFAPEMVLKIVKQMASTLAHLHQKQVSHGDIYAHNSMINSHGELLFGDFGAATDLSILPPNQQLLLEGIEVRALGYFIDDLLTVVTEQNDITEMLADIAQECLGLNSDKRPRLSELVSRL
;
A
#
# COMPACT_ATOMS: atom_id res chain seq x y z
N LEU A 1 -4.75 18.77 -11.37
CA LEU A 1 -4.53 17.81 -12.46
C LEU A 1 -4.74 18.53 -13.78
N GLY A 2 -3.72 18.58 -14.62
CA GLY A 2 -3.82 19.04 -16.00
C GLY A 2 -3.69 17.84 -16.94
N TYR A 3 -4.33 17.89 -18.10
CA TYR A 3 -4.28 16.84 -19.11
C TYR A 3 -3.75 17.42 -20.41
N VAL A 4 -2.79 16.74 -21.02
CA VAL A 4 -2.29 17.06 -22.36
C VAL A 4 -2.91 16.06 -23.32
N ASP A 5 -3.76 16.55 -24.22
CA ASP A 5 -4.45 15.80 -25.27
C ASP A 5 -3.87 16.17 -26.64
N GLU A 6 -2.66 15.69 -26.95
CA GLU A 6 -2.12 15.79 -28.30
C GLU A 6 -2.29 14.44 -29.01
N GLU A 7 -2.59 14.45 -30.32
CA GLU A 7 -2.93 13.25 -31.12
C GLU A 7 -1.92 12.09 -31.01
N THR A 8 -0.69 12.35 -30.55
CA THR A 8 0.36 11.34 -30.38
C THR A 8 0.87 11.16 -28.95
N GLN A 9 0.45 11.98 -27.99
CA GLN A 9 0.95 11.93 -26.61
C GLN A 9 -0.14 12.25 -25.59
N LEU A 10 -0.45 11.25 -24.77
CA LEU A 10 -1.26 11.38 -23.58
C LEU A 10 -0.34 11.67 -22.39
N GLY A 11 -0.60 12.75 -21.68
CA GLY A 11 0.18 13.14 -20.49
C GLY A 11 -0.69 13.62 -19.34
N LEU A 12 -0.34 13.21 -18.12
CA LEU A 12 -0.98 13.67 -16.89
C LEU A 12 -0.04 14.61 -16.13
N VAL A 13 -0.52 15.81 -15.80
CA VAL A 13 0.20 16.77 -14.97
C VAL A 13 -0.31 16.68 -13.54
N MET A 14 0.59 16.24 -12.64
CA MET A 14 0.35 16.11 -11.20
C MET A 14 1.11 17.19 -10.42
N GLU A 15 0.79 17.32 -9.14
CA GLU A 15 1.57 18.16 -8.23
C GLU A 15 3.00 17.62 -8.11
N LEU A 16 3.98 18.53 -8.12
CA LEU A 16 5.38 18.14 -7.98
C LEU A 16 5.63 17.69 -6.54
N ILE A 17 6.03 16.43 -6.37
CA ILE A 17 6.38 15.87 -5.08
C ILE A 17 7.64 16.56 -4.54
N SER A 18 7.61 16.96 -3.26
CA SER A 18 8.75 17.58 -2.59
C SER A 18 9.97 16.65 -2.61
N LYS A 19 11.18 17.22 -2.70
CA LYS A 19 12.45 16.46 -2.66
C LYS A 19 12.71 15.74 -1.34
N GLU A 20 11.90 16.02 -0.32
CA GLU A 20 11.94 15.36 0.98
C GLU A 20 11.38 13.94 0.95
N PHE A 21 10.67 13.56 -0.13
CA PHE A 21 10.14 12.22 -0.32
C PHE A 21 11.13 11.35 -1.08
N THR A 22 11.35 10.15 -0.56
CA THR A 22 12.14 9.08 -1.17
C THR A 22 11.28 7.84 -1.33
N ASN A 23 11.63 6.97 -2.28
CA ASN A 23 10.92 5.71 -2.45
C ASN A 23 11.03 4.87 -1.16
N LEU A 24 9.90 4.28 -0.76
CA LEU A 24 9.83 3.44 0.44
C LEU A 24 10.49 2.09 0.20
N GLY A 25 10.31 1.53 -0.99
CA GLY A 25 10.93 0.29 -1.43
C GLY A 25 11.57 0.43 -2.81
N LEU A 26 12.38 -0.57 -3.14
CA LEU A 26 12.90 -0.83 -4.47
C LEU A 26 12.00 -1.85 -5.17
N PRO A 27 11.91 -1.81 -6.51
CA PRO A 27 11.08 -2.74 -7.26
C PRO A 27 11.54 -4.19 -7.04
N PRO A 28 10.65 -5.18 -7.25
CA PRO A 28 11.00 -6.58 -7.09
C PRO A 28 12.19 -6.95 -7.98
N SER A 29 13.06 -7.80 -7.47
CA SER A 29 14.18 -8.34 -8.20
C SER A 29 13.81 -9.66 -8.90
N LEU A 30 14.62 -10.12 -9.85
CA LEU A 30 14.48 -11.47 -10.42
C LEU A 30 14.56 -12.59 -9.36
N ALA A 31 15.11 -12.31 -8.18
CA ALA A 31 15.20 -13.25 -7.07
C ALA A 31 13.96 -13.25 -6.16
N THR A 32 13.32 -12.10 -5.97
CA THR A 32 12.13 -11.95 -5.11
C THR A 32 10.82 -12.10 -5.87
N CYS A 33 10.87 -12.00 -7.21
CA CYS A 33 9.77 -12.13 -8.18
C CYS A 33 8.60 -11.16 -7.99
N THR A 34 7.93 -11.20 -6.84
CA THR A 34 6.73 -10.42 -6.51
C THR A 34 6.82 -9.67 -5.18
N ARG A 35 7.97 -9.71 -4.52
CA ARG A 35 8.20 -9.03 -3.23
C ARG A 35 9.18 -7.89 -3.42
N ASP A 36 8.86 -6.75 -2.83
CA ASP A 36 9.72 -5.58 -2.90
C ASP A 36 10.99 -5.80 -2.11
N THR A 37 12.03 -5.07 -2.49
CA THR A 37 13.28 -5.04 -1.75
C THR A 37 13.46 -3.65 -1.13
N PHE A 38 14.42 -3.53 -0.23
CA PHE A 38 14.77 -2.26 0.40
C PHE A 38 16.26 -2.01 0.20
N GLU A 39 16.70 -0.77 0.35
CA GLU A 39 18.13 -0.43 0.28
C GLU A 39 18.92 -1.18 1.36
N ASP A 40 20.17 -1.52 1.05
CA ASP A 40 21.08 -2.15 2.01
C ASP A 40 21.25 -1.24 3.23
N ASN A 41 20.93 -1.75 4.43
CA ASN A 41 20.88 -1.02 5.71
C ASN A 41 19.68 -0.08 5.91
N CYS A 42 18.63 -0.20 5.09
CA CYS A 42 17.35 0.43 5.40
C CYS A 42 16.83 -0.13 6.73
N GLN A 43 16.63 0.75 7.71
CA GLN A 43 16.13 0.39 9.03
C GLN A 43 15.14 1.43 9.51
N PHE A 44 13.91 0.99 9.79
CA PHE A 44 12.85 1.83 10.31
C PHE A 44 12.56 1.49 11.77
N ALA A 45 12.29 2.53 12.57
CA ALA A 45 11.76 2.32 13.91
C ALA A 45 10.35 1.71 13.83
N PRO A 46 9.96 0.81 14.75
CA PRO A 46 8.63 0.20 14.78
C PRO A 46 7.48 1.21 14.68
N GLU A 47 7.61 2.36 15.34
CA GLU A 47 6.60 3.44 15.33
C GLU A 47 6.45 4.08 13.96
N MET A 48 7.56 4.21 13.21
CA MET A 48 7.53 4.72 11.84
C MET A 48 6.84 3.73 10.92
N VAL A 49 7.12 2.44 11.05
CA VAL A 49 6.45 1.38 10.28
C VAL A 49 4.95 1.36 10.58
N LEU A 50 4.56 1.42 11.84
CA LEU A 50 3.15 1.53 12.23
C LEU A 50 2.48 2.75 11.57
N LYS A 51 3.14 3.92 11.62
CA LYS A 51 2.63 5.14 11.00
C LYS A 51 2.44 4.97 9.49
N ILE A 52 3.37 4.32 8.80
CA ILE A 52 3.30 4.04 7.35
C ILE A 52 2.13 3.11 7.04
N VAL A 53 2.04 1.97 7.74
CA VAL A 53 0.97 0.98 7.55
C VAL A 53 -0.41 1.59 7.79
N LYS A 54 -0.54 2.40 8.84
CA LYS A 54 -1.78 3.08 9.20
C LYS A 54 -2.22 4.10 8.16
N GLN A 55 -1.28 4.85 7.57
CA GLN A 55 -1.56 5.74 6.44
C GLN A 55 -1.95 4.98 5.18
N MET A 56 -1.27 3.87 4.87
CA MET A 56 -1.60 3.04 3.70
C MET A 56 -3.03 2.47 3.84
N ALA A 57 -3.34 1.84 4.98
CA ALA A 57 -4.68 1.31 5.24
C ALA A 57 -5.77 2.41 5.14
N SER A 58 -5.50 3.60 5.68
CA SER A 58 -6.42 4.74 5.61
C SER A 58 -6.61 5.24 4.18
N THR A 59 -5.53 5.25 3.38
CA THR A 59 -5.56 5.65 1.97
C THR A 59 -6.39 4.67 1.16
N LEU A 60 -6.17 3.36 1.33
CA LEU A 60 -6.95 2.33 0.64
C LEU A 60 -8.43 2.40 1.04
N ALA A 61 -8.73 2.54 2.33
CA ALA A 61 -10.11 2.71 2.79
C ALA A 61 -10.78 3.95 2.17
N HIS A 62 -10.04 5.05 2.02
CA HIS A 62 -10.54 6.25 1.35
C HIS A 62 -10.82 6.02 -0.14
N LEU A 63 -9.92 5.35 -0.86
CA LEU A 63 -10.11 5.02 -2.27
C LEU A 63 -11.37 4.16 -2.47
N HIS A 64 -11.55 3.12 -1.64
CA HIS A 64 -12.76 2.29 -1.67
C HIS A 64 -14.03 3.09 -1.40
N GLN A 65 -14.00 4.00 -0.43
CA GLN A 65 -15.13 4.91 -0.18
C GLN A 65 -15.46 5.78 -1.41
N LYS A 66 -14.45 6.11 -2.21
CA LYS A 66 -14.58 6.83 -3.49
C LYS A 66 -14.83 5.91 -4.70
N GLN A 67 -15.10 4.63 -4.46
CA GLN A 67 -15.35 3.63 -5.51
C GLN A 67 -14.14 3.41 -6.43
N VAL A 68 -12.93 3.50 -5.88
CA VAL A 68 -11.67 3.21 -6.59
C VAL A 68 -10.93 2.10 -5.85
N SER A 69 -10.51 1.08 -6.59
CA SER A 69 -9.51 0.11 -6.17
C SER A 69 -8.18 0.47 -6.82
N HIS A 70 -7.07 0.48 -6.07
CA HIS A 70 -5.76 0.85 -6.60
C HIS A 70 -5.16 -0.25 -7.46
N GLY A 71 -5.22 -1.49 -6.97
CA GLY A 71 -4.80 -2.68 -7.71
C GLY A 71 -3.29 -2.96 -7.75
N ASP A 72 -2.45 -2.07 -7.21
CA ASP A 72 -0.98 -2.21 -7.24
C ASP A 72 -0.31 -1.70 -5.94
N ILE A 73 -0.56 -2.40 -4.84
CA ILE A 73 -0.13 -2.00 -3.49
C ILE A 73 1.26 -2.58 -3.21
N TYR A 74 2.27 -1.76 -3.41
CA TYR A 74 3.68 -2.09 -3.24
C TYR A 74 4.45 -0.92 -2.60
N ALA A 75 5.54 -1.24 -1.91
CA ALA A 75 6.44 -0.27 -1.31
C ALA A 75 7.17 0.58 -2.36
N HIS A 76 7.45 0.05 -3.56
CA HIS A 76 8.04 0.84 -4.64
C HIS A 76 7.06 1.87 -5.26
N ASN A 77 5.74 1.65 -5.14
CA ASN A 77 4.70 2.61 -5.52
C ASN A 77 4.40 3.64 -4.42
N SER A 78 5.17 3.58 -3.34
CA SER A 78 5.02 4.43 -2.17
C SER A 78 6.28 5.28 -1.97
N MET A 79 6.09 6.55 -1.63
CA MET A 79 7.16 7.44 -1.22
C MET A 79 6.94 7.87 0.24
N ILE A 80 8.02 8.02 1.00
CA ILE A 80 7.98 8.49 2.38
C ILE A 80 8.97 9.64 2.61
N ASN A 81 8.70 10.49 3.59
CA ASN A 81 9.67 11.48 4.07
C ASN A 81 10.25 11.09 5.45
N SER A 82 11.17 11.91 5.96
CA SER A 82 11.82 11.69 7.27
C SER A 82 10.85 11.70 8.47
N HIS A 83 9.64 12.23 8.30
CA HIS A 83 8.59 12.23 9.31
C HIS A 83 7.68 11.01 9.19
N GLY A 84 7.92 10.11 8.23
CA GLY A 84 7.09 8.95 7.93
C GLY A 84 5.74 9.32 7.35
N GLU A 85 5.62 10.47 6.67
CA GLU A 85 4.43 10.80 5.88
C GLU A 85 4.48 10.02 4.57
N LEU A 86 3.36 9.39 4.20
CA LEU A 86 3.27 8.51 3.05
C LEU A 86 2.59 9.23 1.89
N LEU A 87 3.23 9.22 0.72
CA LEU A 87 2.60 9.50 -0.56
C LEU A 87 2.49 8.21 -1.34
N PHE A 88 1.25 7.82 -1.66
CA PHE A 88 0.96 6.63 -2.43
C PHE A 88 0.48 7.03 -3.82
N GLY A 89 1.08 6.45 -4.85
CA GLY A 89 0.83 6.80 -6.24
C GLY A 89 0.85 5.59 -7.16
N ASP A 90 0.85 5.88 -8.46
CA ASP A 90 0.71 4.92 -9.57
C ASP A 90 -0.67 4.24 -9.68
N PHE A 91 -1.64 5.02 -10.13
CA PHE A 91 -2.99 4.53 -10.44
C PHE A 91 -3.08 3.79 -11.80
N GLY A 92 -1.97 3.33 -12.37
CA GLY A 92 -1.93 2.64 -13.66
C GLY A 92 -2.77 1.35 -13.69
N ALA A 93 -2.96 0.70 -12.54
CA ALA A 93 -3.77 -0.49 -12.37
C ALA A 93 -5.15 -0.23 -11.73
N ALA A 94 -5.52 1.04 -11.54
CA ALA A 94 -6.71 1.38 -10.78
C ALA A 94 -8.00 0.93 -11.49
N THR A 95 -8.94 0.41 -10.70
CA THR A 95 -10.23 -0.09 -11.17
C THR A 95 -11.36 0.74 -10.59
N ASP A 96 -12.27 1.20 -11.45
CA ASP A 96 -13.53 1.83 -11.04
C ASP A 96 -14.47 0.76 -10.47
N LEU A 97 -14.75 0.83 -9.17
CA LEU A 97 -15.63 -0.10 -8.48
C LEU A 97 -17.11 0.18 -8.76
N SER A 98 -17.46 1.40 -9.18
CA SER A 98 -18.86 1.83 -9.36
C SER A 98 -19.56 1.09 -10.51
N ILE A 99 -18.80 0.57 -11.47
CA ILE A 99 -19.31 -0.21 -12.60
C ILE A 99 -19.45 -1.71 -12.28
N LEU A 100 -18.99 -2.15 -11.11
CA LEU A 100 -18.96 -3.56 -10.71
C LEU A 100 -20.12 -3.92 -9.79
N PRO A 101 -20.65 -5.15 -9.88
CA PRO A 101 -21.64 -5.64 -8.92
C PRO A 101 -21.06 -5.69 -7.48
N PRO A 102 -21.90 -5.51 -6.44
CA PRO A 102 -21.42 -5.44 -5.04
C PRO A 102 -20.55 -6.62 -4.60
N ASN A 103 -20.85 -7.84 -5.05
CA ASN A 103 -20.03 -9.01 -4.70
C ASN A 103 -18.61 -8.92 -5.27
N GLN A 104 -18.43 -8.34 -6.46
CA GLN A 104 -17.10 -8.17 -7.05
C GLN A 104 -16.31 -7.06 -6.35
N GLN A 105 -16.98 -5.98 -5.93
CA GLN A 105 -16.35 -4.94 -5.12
C GLN A 105 -15.80 -5.51 -3.80
N LEU A 106 -16.57 -6.37 -3.13
CA LEU A 106 -16.14 -7.03 -1.90
C LEU A 106 -14.91 -7.92 -2.12
N LEU A 107 -14.88 -8.68 -3.21
CA LEU A 107 -13.76 -9.55 -3.57
C LEU A 107 -12.49 -8.75 -3.92
N LEU A 108 -12.63 -7.63 -4.64
CA LEU A 108 -11.51 -6.73 -4.95
C LEU A 108 -10.92 -6.11 -3.68
N GLU A 109 -11.76 -5.68 -2.74
CA GLU A 109 -11.24 -5.23 -1.44
C GLU A 109 -10.45 -6.34 -0.74
N GLY A 110 -10.93 -7.59 -0.80
CA GLY A 110 -10.19 -8.73 -0.25
C GLY A 110 -8.85 -8.99 -0.93
N ILE A 111 -8.70 -8.69 -2.22
CA ILE A 111 -7.42 -8.75 -2.93
C ILE A 111 -6.47 -7.66 -2.43
N GLU A 112 -6.97 -6.43 -2.28
CA GLU A 112 -6.16 -5.31 -1.78
C GLU A 112 -5.76 -5.47 -0.31
N VAL A 113 -6.64 -6.03 0.52
CA VAL A 113 -6.30 -6.42 1.90
C VAL A 113 -5.14 -7.42 1.90
N ARG A 114 -5.14 -8.40 0.99
CA ARG A 114 -4.02 -9.34 0.90
C ARG A 114 -2.73 -8.65 0.46
N ALA A 115 -2.80 -7.73 -0.49
CA ALA A 115 -1.64 -6.97 -0.93
C ALA A 115 -1.09 -6.09 0.20
N LEU A 116 -1.97 -5.45 0.99
CA LEU A 116 -1.59 -4.76 2.23
C LEU A 116 -0.90 -5.71 3.23
N GLY A 117 -1.36 -6.95 3.35
CA GLY A 117 -0.68 -7.98 4.16
C GLY A 117 0.76 -8.22 3.72
N TYR A 118 1.03 -8.34 2.41
CA TYR A 118 2.39 -8.46 1.88
C TYR A 118 3.21 -7.19 2.08
N PHE A 119 2.61 -6.01 1.92
CA PHE A 119 3.25 -4.73 2.19
C PHE A 119 3.72 -4.61 3.65
N ILE A 120 2.88 -5.03 4.62
CA ILE A 120 3.26 -5.07 6.04
C ILE A 120 4.39 -6.07 6.26
N ASP A 121 4.27 -7.28 5.70
CA ASP A 121 5.28 -8.33 5.82
C ASP A 121 6.64 -7.90 5.25
N ASP A 122 6.66 -7.14 4.15
CA ASP A 122 7.86 -6.53 3.57
C ASP A 122 8.48 -5.50 4.52
N LEU A 123 7.70 -4.57 5.06
CA LEU A 123 8.20 -3.56 6.00
C LEU A 123 8.74 -4.18 7.30
N LEU A 124 8.17 -5.31 7.74
CA LEU A 124 8.64 -6.02 8.92
C LEU A 124 10.07 -6.60 8.75
N THR A 125 10.56 -6.75 7.51
CA THR A 125 11.92 -7.22 7.24
C THR A 125 13.00 -6.17 7.51
N VAL A 126 12.61 -4.90 7.60
CA VAL A 126 13.52 -3.74 7.72
C VAL A 126 13.31 -2.95 9.02
N VAL A 127 12.75 -3.57 10.05
CA VAL A 127 12.57 -2.91 11.36
C VAL A 127 13.84 -3.04 12.19
N THR A 128 14.18 -1.98 12.94
CA THR A 128 15.36 -1.95 13.82
C THR A 128 15.29 -2.95 14.97
N GLU A 129 14.09 -3.22 15.50
CA GLU A 129 13.87 -4.08 16.65
C GLU A 129 12.47 -4.70 16.63
N GLN A 130 12.30 -5.80 17.37
CA GLN A 130 11.00 -6.44 17.59
C GLN A 130 10.41 -5.95 18.91
N ASN A 131 9.13 -5.60 18.90
CA ASN A 131 8.37 -5.17 20.07
C ASN A 131 6.87 -5.47 19.87
N ASP A 132 6.04 -5.04 20.84
CA ASP A 132 4.59 -5.24 20.78
C ASP A 132 3.95 -4.66 19.49
N ILE A 133 4.52 -3.61 18.89
CA ILE A 133 4.05 -3.04 17.62
C ILE A 133 4.33 -3.99 16.47
N THR A 134 5.54 -4.52 16.36
CA THR A 134 5.90 -5.44 15.27
C THR A 134 5.16 -6.77 15.39
N GLU A 135 4.92 -7.26 16.60
CA GLU A 135 4.09 -8.44 16.85
C GLU A 135 2.64 -8.21 16.41
N MET A 136 2.04 -7.08 16.81
CA MET A 136 0.68 -6.70 16.40
C MET A 136 0.55 -6.55 14.88
N LEU A 137 1.55 -5.93 14.23
CA LEU A 137 1.57 -5.79 12.77
C LEU A 137 1.74 -7.14 12.07
N ALA A 138 2.55 -8.04 12.62
CA ALA A 138 2.73 -9.39 12.08
C ALA A 138 1.41 -10.18 12.15
N ASP A 139 0.68 -10.10 13.27
CA ASP A 139 -0.63 -10.74 13.41
C ASP A 139 -1.64 -10.20 12.38
N ILE A 140 -1.70 -8.87 12.21
CA ILE A 140 -2.54 -8.23 11.19
C ILE A 140 -2.15 -8.72 9.79
N ALA A 141 -0.86 -8.79 9.47
CA ALA A 141 -0.38 -9.27 8.18
C ALA A 141 -0.84 -10.71 7.93
N GLN A 142 -0.71 -11.61 8.92
CA GLN A 142 -1.15 -13.00 8.79
C GLN A 142 -2.66 -13.13 8.55
N GLU A 143 -3.48 -12.33 9.23
CA GLU A 143 -4.92 -12.30 8.97
C GLU A 143 -5.25 -11.84 7.54
N CYS A 144 -4.54 -10.82 7.06
CA CYS A 144 -4.69 -10.30 5.69
C CYS A 144 -4.26 -11.33 4.63
N LEU A 145 -3.23 -12.13 4.92
CA LEU A 145 -2.67 -13.15 4.02
C LEU A 145 -3.49 -14.44 3.97
N GLY A 146 -4.53 -14.57 4.79
CA GLY A 146 -5.39 -15.75 4.85
C GLY A 146 -5.89 -16.20 3.47
N LEU A 147 -5.85 -17.52 3.19
CA LEU A 147 -6.26 -18.08 1.90
C LEU A 147 -7.77 -17.93 1.62
N ASN A 148 -8.58 -17.87 2.68
CA ASN A 148 -10.02 -17.65 2.56
C ASN A 148 -10.30 -16.14 2.50
N SER A 149 -10.66 -15.65 1.31
CA SER A 149 -10.97 -14.23 1.07
C SER A 149 -12.07 -13.69 1.97
N ASP A 150 -13.05 -14.52 2.32
CA ASP A 150 -14.22 -14.10 3.10
C ASP A 150 -13.90 -13.94 4.59
N LYS A 151 -12.75 -14.44 5.03
CA LYS A 151 -12.27 -14.32 6.41
C LYS A 151 -11.24 -13.22 6.61
N ARG A 152 -10.81 -12.55 5.54
CA ARG A 152 -9.91 -11.41 5.65
C ARG A 152 -10.65 -10.23 6.28
N PRO A 153 -9.99 -9.44 7.14
CA PRO A 153 -10.60 -8.23 7.69
C PRO A 153 -10.92 -7.23 6.58
N ARG A 154 -11.92 -6.38 6.79
CA ARG A 154 -12.23 -5.26 5.89
C ARG A 154 -11.27 -4.11 6.12
N LEU A 155 -11.04 -3.27 5.10
CA LEU A 155 -10.17 -2.10 5.23
C LEU A 155 -10.59 -1.17 6.39
N SER A 156 -11.91 -0.99 6.60
CA SER A 156 -12.43 -0.20 7.72
C SER A 156 -12.10 -0.77 9.11
N GLU A 157 -12.01 -2.10 9.22
CA GLU A 157 -11.65 -2.79 10.46
C GLU A 157 -10.16 -2.63 10.72
N LEU A 158 -9.33 -2.75 9.68
CA LEU A 158 -7.89 -2.55 9.76
C LEU A 158 -7.53 -1.12 10.22
N VAL A 159 -8.16 -0.10 9.62
CA VAL A 159 -7.95 1.31 10.01
C VAL A 159 -8.30 1.55 11.48
N SER A 160 -9.28 0.82 12.03
CA SER A 160 -9.68 0.97 13.43
C SER A 160 -8.75 0.26 14.43
N ARG A 161 -8.02 -0.77 13.97
CA ARG A 161 -7.11 -1.57 14.79
C ARG A 161 -5.70 -1.00 14.83
N LEU A 162 -5.27 -0.40 13.72
CA LEU A 162 -3.98 0.27 13.57
C LEU A 162 -3.97 1.58 14.33
#